data_AF-A0A9P7K8R9-F1
#
_entry.id   AF-A0A9P7K8R9-F1
#
_cell.length_a   1.000
_cell.length_b   1.000
_cell.length_c   1.000
_cell.angle_alpha   90.00
_cell.angle_beta   90.00
_cell.angle_gamma   90.00
#
_symmetry.space_group_name_H-M   'P 1'
#
loop_
_entity.id
_entity.type
_entity.pdbx_description
1 polymer ?
#
loop_
_entity_poly.entity_id
_entity_poly.type
_entity_poly.pdbx_seq_one_letter_code
_entity_poly.pdbx_strand_id
1 'polypeptide(L)'
;AAAILSGVIGRTIIYKHLNHEEGKALFQSIGLPEDYALTMLGLERQIATGEEEAHFHAEVKEVGKVHLKEYLEANREAFII
;
A
#
# COMPACT_ATOMS: atom_id res chain seq x y z
N ALA A 1 4.33 -2.93 4.95
CA ALA A 1 3.62 -4.04 4.26
C ALA A 1 4.55 -5.12 3.68
N ALA A 2 5.58 -4.78 2.87
CA ALA A 2 6.41 -5.75 2.14
C ALA A 2 6.98 -6.91 3.00
N ALA A 3 7.51 -6.60 4.20
CA ALA A 3 8.03 -7.62 5.11
C ALA A 3 6.94 -8.60 5.61
N ILE A 4 5.74 -8.09 5.93
CA ILE A 4 4.61 -8.91 6.38
C ILE A 4 4.19 -9.84 5.25
N LEU A 5 3.99 -9.30 4.05
CA LEU A 5 3.59 -10.09 2.89
C LEU A 5 4.65 -11.14 2.54
N SER A 6 5.94 -10.80 2.64
CA SER A 6 7.03 -11.75 2.43
C SER A 6 6.94 -12.96 3.35
N GLY A 7 6.61 -12.73 4.63
CA GLY A 7 6.37 -13.79 5.60
C GLY A 7 5.14 -14.65 5.27
N VAL A 8 4.07 -14.04 4.76
CA VAL A 8 2.82 -14.74 4.41
C VAL A 8 2.98 -15.63 3.16
N ILE A 9 3.62 -15.14 2.11
CA ILE A 9 3.75 -15.90 0.85
C ILE A 9 5.00 -16.77 0.78
N GLY A 10 5.99 -16.55 1.66
CA GLY A 10 7.24 -17.31 1.69
C GLY A 10 8.26 -16.90 0.63
N ARG A 11 8.11 -15.71 0.05
CA ARG A 11 9.00 -15.12 -0.96
C ARG A 11 9.40 -13.71 -0.53
N THR A 12 10.66 -13.34 -0.76
CA THR A 12 11.13 -11.98 -0.46
C THR A 12 10.50 -10.95 -1.40
N ILE A 13 9.78 -9.99 -0.82
CA ILE A 13 9.30 -8.77 -1.48
C ILE A 13 10.11 -7.60 -0.94
N ILE A 14 10.71 -6.84 -1.85
CA ILE A 14 11.51 -5.66 -1.52
C ILE A 14 10.67 -4.42 -1.84
N TYR A 15 10.54 -3.52 -0.86
CA TYR A 15 9.99 -2.19 -1.10
C TYR A 15 11.03 -1.32 -1.81
N LYS A 16 10.70 -0.80 -2.98
CA LYS A 16 11.50 0.20 -3.69
C LYS A 16 10.81 1.55 -3.57
N HIS A 17 11.53 2.54 -3.04
CA HIS A 17 11.09 3.93 -3.11
C HIS A 17 11.31 4.43 -4.55
N LEU A 18 10.26 4.99 -5.15
CA LEU A 18 10.28 5.52 -6.50
C LEU A 18 10.24 7.04 -6.46
N ASN A 19 10.94 7.68 -7.38
CA ASN A 19 10.72 9.10 -7.62
C ASN A 19 9.40 9.34 -8.38
N HIS A 20 9.00 10.60 -8.52
CA HIS A 20 7.72 10.97 -9.12
C HIS A 20 7.51 10.41 -10.54
N GLU A 21 8.52 10.54 -11.40
CA GLU A 21 8.45 10.06 -12.79
C GLU A 21 8.41 8.53 -12.86
N GLU A 22 9.23 7.86 -12.05
CA GLU A 22 9.22 6.39 -11.95
C GLU A 22 7.87 5.87 -11.44
N GLY A 23 7.29 6.52 -10.43
CA GLY A 23 6.00 6.14 -9.87
C GLY A 23 4.85 6.36 -10.85
N LYS A 24 4.87 7.48 -11.59
CA LYS A 24 3.89 7.78 -12.63
C LYS A 24 3.91 6.72 -13.73
N ALA A 25 5.10 6.43 -14.24
CA ALA A 25 5.31 5.42 -15.27
C ALA A 25 4.87 4.03 -14.78
N LEU A 26 5.15 3.69 -13.52
CA LEU A 26 4.69 2.42 -12.93
C LEU A 26 3.15 2.33 -12.93
N PHE A 27 2.45 3.35 -12.41
CA PHE A 27 0.98 3.32 -12.38
C PHE A 27 0.37 3.27 -13.78
N GLN A 28 0.94 4.00 -14.73
CA GLN A 28 0.49 3.93 -16.13
C GLN A 28 0.76 2.56 -16.76
N SER A 29 1.87 1.89 -16.41
CA SER A 29 2.22 0.57 -16.95
C SER A 29 1.22 -0.53 -16.59
N ILE A 30 0.49 -0.37 -15.48
CA ILE A 30 -0.58 -1.27 -15.04
C ILE A 30 -1.97 -0.81 -15.52
N GLY A 31 -2.03 0.19 -16.40
CA GLY A 31 -3.25 0.62 -17.10
C GLY A 31 -4.01 1.78 -16.46
N LEU A 32 -3.46 2.45 -15.44
CA LEU A 32 -4.12 3.63 -14.87
C LEU A 32 -4.03 4.82 -15.84
N PRO A 33 -5.14 5.55 -16.07
CA PRO A 33 -5.10 6.84 -16.75
C PRO A 33 -4.17 7.83 -16.04
N GLU A 34 -3.61 8.78 -16.79
CA GLU A 34 -2.62 9.73 -16.28
C GLU A 34 -3.10 10.52 -15.04
N ASP A 35 -4.31 11.07 -15.08
CA ASP A 35 -4.87 11.83 -13.96
C ASP A 35 -5.02 10.97 -12.70
N TYR A 36 -5.37 9.69 -12.86
CA TYR A 36 -5.44 8.74 -11.76
C TYR A 36 -4.05 8.38 -11.23
N ALA A 37 -3.07 8.17 -12.11
CA ALA A 37 -1.68 7.92 -11.71
C ALA A 37 -1.10 9.08 -10.90
N LEU A 38 -1.38 10.33 -11.30
CA LEU A 38 -0.97 11.53 -10.56
C LEU A 38 -1.66 11.61 -9.19
N THR A 39 -2.94 11.25 -9.11
CA THR A 39 -3.67 11.20 -7.84
C THR A 39 -3.05 10.17 -6.89
N MET A 40 -2.72 8.96 -7.40
CA MET A 40 -2.06 7.92 -6.62
C MET A 40 -0.70 8.37 -6.07
N LEU A 41 0.10 9.07 -6.88
CA LEU A 41 1.36 9.66 -6.43
C LEU A 41 1.18 10.72 -5.33
N GLY A 42 0.11 11.51 -5.43
CA GLY A 42 -0.27 12.47 -4.40
C GLY A 42 -0.55 11.79 -3.07
N LEU A 43 -1.35 10.72 -3.09
CA LEU A 43 -1.68 9.92 -1.91
C LEU A 43 -0.44 9.28 -1.28
N GLU A 44 0.43 8.64 -2.07
CA GLU A 44 1.69 8.06 -1.58
C GLU A 44 2.56 9.08 -0.85
N ARG A 45 2.60 10.33 -1.34
CA ARG A 45 3.33 11.42 -0.68
C ARG A 45 2.71 11.81 0.66
N GLN A 46 1.38 11.86 0.74
CA GLN A 46 0.69 12.17 1.99
C GLN A 46 0.89 11.07 3.04
N ILE A 47 0.79 9.80 2.62
CA ILE A 47 1.06 8.64 3.45
C ILE A 47 2.50 8.71 4.00
N ALA A 48 3.47 9.05 3.15
CA ALA A 48 4.87 9.21 3.58
C ALA A 48 5.08 10.32 4.63
N THR A 49 4.16 11.29 4.71
CA THR A 49 4.18 12.34 5.74
C THR A 49 3.39 12.00 7.00
N GLY A 50 2.88 10.77 7.13
CA GLY A 50 2.21 10.29 8.33
C GLY A 50 0.73 10.63 8.44
N GLU A 51 0.06 11.03 7.35
CA GLU A 51 -1.36 11.38 7.37
C GLU A 51 -2.22 10.19 7.87
N GLU A 52 -1.86 8.96 7.53
CA GLU A 52 -2.56 7.75 7.98
C GLU A 52 -2.42 7.50 9.49
N GLU A 53 -1.34 7.95 10.14
CA GLU A 53 -1.16 7.79 11.59
C GLU A 53 -2.21 8.59 12.39
N ALA A 54 -2.67 9.72 11.84
CA ALA A 54 -3.72 10.51 12.44
C ALA A 54 -5.03 9.70 12.62
N HIS A 55 -5.33 8.76 11.71
CA HIS A 55 -6.49 7.88 11.83
C HIS A 55 -6.39 6.88 13.00
N PHE A 56 -5.17 6.50 13.38
CA PHE A 56 -4.96 5.61 14.52
C PHE A 56 -5.01 6.35 15.87
N HIS A 57 -4.78 7.66 15.85
CA HIS A 57 -4.77 8.52 17.04
C HIS A 57 -6.03 9.39 17.20
N ALA A 58 -7.01 9.27 16.30
CA ALA A 58 -8.24 10.02 16.37
C ALA A 58 -9.04 9.75 17.66
N GLU A 59 -9.72 10.78 18.19
CA GLU A 59 -10.57 10.67 19.38
C GLU A 59 -11.73 9.69 19.17
N VAL A 60 -12.26 9.63 17.95
CA VAL A 60 -13.29 8.68 17.56
C VAL A 60 -12.64 7.38 17.13
N LYS A 61 -12.90 6.31 17.88
CA LYS A 61 -12.40 4.97 17.56
C LYS A 61 -13.26 4.33 16.47
N GLU A 62 -12.61 3.87 15.41
CA GLU A 62 -13.24 2.99 14.43
C GLU A 62 -13.29 1.56 14.99
N VAL A 63 -14.46 0.93 14.93
CA VAL A 63 -14.70 -0.43 15.44
C VAL A 63 -14.64 -1.43 14.29
N GLY A 64 -14.09 -2.63 14.54
CA GLY A 64 -14.02 -3.71 13.55
C GLY A 64 -12.75 -3.72 12.68
N LYS A 65 -11.68 -3.05 13.12
CA LYS A 65 -10.36 -3.12 12.47
C LYS A 65 -9.84 -4.57 12.48
N VAL A 66 -9.25 -4.99 11.37
CA VAL A 66 -8.56 -6.27 11.22
C VAL A 66 -7.08 -6.00 11.04
N HIS A 67 -6.20 -6.84 11.59
CA HIS A 67 -4.78 -6.67 11.37
C HIS A 67 -4.41 -6.98 9.92
N LEU A 68 -3.55 -6.15 9.32
CA LEU A 68 -3.10 -6.36 7.93
C LEU A 68 -2.54 -7.78 7.70
N LYS A 69 -1.84 -8.35 8.69
CA LYS A 69 -1.34 -9.72 8.62
C LYS A 69 -2.47 -10.74 8.46
N GLU A 70 -3.52 -10.64 9.27
CA GLU A 70 -4.68 -11.56 9.22
C GLU A 70 -5.40 -11.47 7.88
N TYR A 71 -5.56 -10.25 7.35
CA TYR A 71 -6.13 -10.04 6.02
C TYR A 71 -5.28 -10.71 4.93
N LEU A 72 -3.96 -10.53 4.97
CA LEU A 72 -3.06 -11.13 3.97
C LEU A 72 -3.04 -12.67 4.08
N GLU A 73 -3.08 -13.23 5.28
CA GLU A 73 -3.16 -14.68 5.50
C GLU A 73 -4.49 -15.26 4.96
N ALA A 74 -5.61 -14.60 5.23
CA ALA A 74 -6.92 -15.01 4.74
C ALA A 74 -7.06 -14.95 3.21
N ASN A 75 -6.32 -14.06 2.56
CA ASN A 75 -6.38 -13.82 1.12
C ASN A 75 -5.10 -14.22 0.39
N ARG A 76 -4.30 -15.10 0.99
CA ARG A 76 -2.94 -15.47 0.53
C ARG A 76 -2.88 -15.81 -0.95
N GLU A 77 -3.85 -16.56 -1.45
CA GLU A 77 -3.91 -17.02 -2.85
C GLU A 77 -4.01 -15.87 -3.87
N ALA A 78 -4.57 -14.70 -3.49
CA ALA A 78 -4.62 -13.53 -4.36
C ALA A 78 -3.24 -12.88 -4.58
N PHE A 79 -2.26 -13.21 -3.74
CA PHE A 79 -0.92 -12.62 -3.74
C PHE A 79 0.18 -13.58 -4.20
N ILE A 80 -0.17 -14.83 -4.51
CA ILE A 80 0.74 -15.81 -5.08
C ILE A 80 0.58 -15.74 -6.59
N ILE A 81 1.45 -14.94 -7.21
CA ILE A 81 1.60 -14.77 -8.65
C ILE A 81 2.82 -15.55 -9.11
#